data_AF-A0A2N6BHP6-F1
#
_entry.id   AF-A0A2N6BHP6-F1
#
_cell.length_a   1.000
_cell.length_b   1.000
_cell.length_c   1.000
_cell.angle_alpha   90.00
_cell.angle_beta   90.00
_cell.angle_gamma   90.00
#
_symmetry.space_group_name_H-M   'P 1'
#
loop_
_entity.id
_entity.type
_entity.pdbx_description
1 polymer ?
#
loop_
_entity_poly.entity_id
_entity_poly.type
_entity_poly.pdbx_seq_one_letter_code
_entity_poly.pdbx_strand_id
1 'polypeptide(L)'
;MNNQNNPEFNVTTGPLPSSRKIHVTGSRPDIRVPMREIDLHPSADEPPITVYDTSGPYTDPAVTTNIYEGLPRLREAWVEERGDTERYQGRHVKPEDNSFAEGDRLVSEFPNLHQPRRSKSGEAVTQLAYARRGIITPEMEYIAIRENIAREEAAEAVSGGESFGASVPAFVTPEFVRDEIARGRAIIPANINHPEAEPMIIGRNFLVKINANIGNSAITSSVAEEVDKMVWSIRWGGDTVMDLSTGRNIHNIREWIIRNSP
;
A
#
# COMPACT_ATOMS: atom_id res chain seq x y z
N MET A 1 -20.44 -12.45 23.53
CA MET A 1 -21.04 -11.09 23.51
C MET A 1 -20.58 -10.45 22.21
N ASN A 2 -21.52 -10.11 21.34
CA ASN A 2 -21.25 -9.58 20.00
C ASN A 2 -20.57 -8.22 20.09
N ASN A 3 -19.31 -8.15 19.67
CA ASN A 3 -18.49 -6.94 19.67
C ASN A 3 -18.72 -6.07 18.41
N GLN A 4 -19.92 -6.14 17.81
CA GLN A 4 -20.24 -5.45 16.55
C GLN A 4 -20.63 -3.97 16.74
N ASN A 5 -20.74 -3.48 17.97
CA ASN A 5 -21.10 -2.09 18.27
C ASN A 5 -20.23 -1.55 19.40
N ASN A 6 -18.96 -1.25 19.14
CA ASN A 6 -18.24 -0.28 19.97
C ASN A 6 -18.28 1.08 19.23
N PRO A 7 -19.16 2.02 19.61
CA PRO A 7 -19.48 3.22 18.83
C PRO A 7 -18.42 4.34 18.86
N GLU A 8 -17.20 4.09 19.35
CA GLU A 8 -16.22 5.15 19.63
C GLU A 8 -15.15 5.37 18.55
N PHE A 9 -15.07 4.57 17.49
CA PHE A 9 -13.94 4.64 16.55
C PHE A 9 -14.40 4.50 15.09
N ASN A 10 -14.81 5.62 14.48
CA ASN A 10 -15.14 5.68 13.06
C ASN A 10 -13.90 6.04 12.25
N VAL A 11 -13.44 5.13 11.40
CA VAL A 11 -12.45 5.41 10.37
C VAL A 11 -13.17 5.79 9.08
N THR A 12 -12.64 6.79 8.39
CA THR A 12 -13.21 7.31 7.14
C THR A 12 -13.31 6.20 6.09
N THR A 13 -14.53 5.88 5.66
CA THR A 13 -14.81 4.85 4.66
C THR A 13 -15.81 5.33 3.63
N GLY A 14 -16.03 4.51 2.60
CA GLY A 14 -17.04 4.70 1.58
C GLY A 14 -16.48 5.31 0.29
N PRO A 15 -17.21 5.18 -0.83
CA PRO A 15 -16.75 5.63 -2.14
C PRO A 15 -16.40 7.12 -2.17
N LEU A 16 -15.48 7.50 -3.05
CA LEU A 16 -15.23 8.91 -3.35
C LEU A 16 -16.37 9.46 -4.23
N PRO A 17 -16.79 10.72 -4.06
CA PRO A 17 -17.91 11.30 -4.81
C PRO A 17 -17.78 11.11 -6.33
N SER A 18 -18.88 10.72 -6.97
CA SER A 18 -18.98 10.51 -8.43
C SER A 18 -17.90 9.57 -8.99
N SER A 19 -17.41 8.64 -8.18
CA SER A 19 -16.43 7.66 -8.62
C SER A 19 -16.71 6.28 -8.04
N ARG A 20 -16.24 5.26 -8.75
CA ARG A 20 -16.31 3.86 -8.33
C ARG A 20 -14.92 3.24 -8.31
N LYS A 21 -14.67 2.38 -7.32
CA LYS A 21 -13.49 1.51 -7.31
C LYS A 21 -13.63 0.50 -8.45
N ILE A 22 -12.57 0.33 -9.22
CA ILE A 22 -12.45 -0.77 -10.20
C ILE A 22 -11.15 -1.53 -9.94
N HIS A 23 -11.07 -2.73 -10.49
CA HIS A 23 -9.86 -3.55 -10.43
C HIS A 23 -9.52 -4.07 -11.81
N VAL A 24 -8.30 -3.79 -12.27
CA VAL A 24 -7.75 -4.42 -13.48
C VAL A 24 -7.09 -5.72 -13.07
N THR A 25 -7.54 -6.84 -13.66
CA THR A 25 -6.97 -8.16 -13.38
C THR A 25 -5.72 -8.36 -14.25
N GLY A 26 -4.62 -8.80 -13.64
CA GLY A 26 -3.38 -9.14 -14.34
C GLY A 26 -3.43 -10.52 -14.99
N SER A 27 -2.26 -11.09 -15.23
CA SER A 27 -2.08 -12.44 -15.77
C SER A 27 -2.65 -13.54 -14.88
N ARG A 28 -2.87 -13.24 -13.59
CA ARG A 28 -3.42 -14.13 -12.58
C ARG A 28 -4.65 -13.53 -11.89
N PRO A 29 -5.64 -14.34 -11.46
CA PRO A 29 -6.85 -13.86 -10.79
C PRO A 29 -6.60 -13.14 -9.45
N ASP A 30 -5.48 -13.42 -8.79
CA ASP A 30 -5.09 -12.81 -7.52
C ASP A 30 -4.37 -11.46 -7.70
N ILE A 31 -3.91 -11.13 -8.90
CA ILE A 31 -3.37 -9.80 -9.23
C ILE A 31 -4.52 -8.90 -9.64
N ARG A 32 -5.11 -8.22 -8.65
CA ARG A 32 -6.18 -7.24 -8.86
C ARG A 32 -5.69 -5.84 -8.52
N VAL A 33 -5.50 -5.02 -9.53
CA VAL A 33 -4.89 -3.69 -9.40
C VAL A 33 -5.97 -2.61 -9.31
N PRO A 34 -6.07 -1.90 -8.18
CA PRO A 34 -7.11 -0.94 -7.94
C PRO A 34 -6.85 0.35 -8.70
N MET A 35 -7.93 0.87 -9.27
CA MET A 35 -8.04 2.21 -9.83
C MET A 35 -9.41 2.76 -9.42
N ARG A 36 -9.71 3.99 -9.79
CA ARG A 36 -11.09 4.48 -9.74
C ARG A 36 -11.49 5.10 -11.05
N GLU A 37 -12.74 4.91 -11.42
CA GLU A 37 -13.35 5.55 -12.58
C GLU A 37 -14.23 6.70 -12.12
N ILE A 38 -14.17 7.81 -12.84
CA ILE A 38 -15.02 8.99 -12.65
C ILE A 38 -16.00 9.04 -13.81
N ASP A 39 -17.30 8.97 -13.50
CA ASP A 39 -18.34 9.10 -14.51
C ASP A 39 -18.46 10.54 -14.96
N LEU A 40 -18.48 10.74 -16.28
CA LEU A 40 -18.78 12.02 -16.89
C LEU A 40 -20.29 12.16 -17.11
N HIS A 41 -20.75 13.39 -17.30
CA HIS A 41 -22.16 13.62 -17.59
C HIS A 41 -22.53 12.92 -18.91
N PRO A 42 -23.68 12.22 -19.03
CA PRO A 42 -24.03 11.47 -20.24
C PRO A 42 -24.04 12.30 -21.54
N SER A 43 -24.26 13.61 -21.44
CA SER A 43 -24.22 14.51 -22.60
C SER A 43 -22.82 14.77 -23.15
N ALA A 44 -21.76 14.39 -22.43
CA ALA A 44 -20.39 14.47 -22.94
C ALA A 44 -20.10 13.39 -23.98
N ASP A 45 -20.84 12.27 -23.94
CA ASP A 45 -20.63 11.10 -24.82
C ASP A 45 -19.18 10.58 -24.80
N GLU A 46 -18.57 10.61 -23.61
CA GLU A 46 -17.19 10.21 -23.35
C GLU A 46 -17.16 9.04 -22.35
N PRO A 47 -16.17 8.13 -22.46
CA PRO A 47 -15.99 7.06 -21.49
C PRO A 47 -15.59 7.62 -20.11
N PRO A 48 -15.83 6.85 -19.03
CA PRO A 48 -15.37 7.21 -17.69
C PRO A 48 -13.85 7.41 -17.65
N ILE A 49 -13.39 8.39 -16.88
CA ILE A 49 -11.96 8.65 -16.73
C ILE A 49 -11.40 7.74 -15.65
N THR A 50 -10.48 6.87 -16.04
CA THR A 50 -9.72 6.04 -15.09
C THR A 50 -8.58 6.85 -14.49
N VAL A 51 -8.46 6.85 -13.16
CA VAL A 51 -7.40 7.54 -12.44
C VAL A 51 -6.75 6.62 -11.40
N TYR A 52 -5.50 6.95 -11.07
CA TYR A 52 -4.76 6.28 -10.01
C TYR A 52 -5.49 6.42 -8.67
N ASP A 53 -5.50 5.35 -7.88
CA ASP A 53 -6.18 5.32 -6.59
C ASP A 53 -5.34 4.61 -5.53
N THR A 54 -5.00 5.36 -4.48
CA THR A 54 -4.20 4.92 -3.33
C THR A 54 -5.06 4.55 -2.13
N SER A 55 -6.38 4.78 -2.19
CA SER A 55 -7.26 4.70 -1.02
C SER A 55 -7.51 3.28 -0.49
N GLY A 56 -7.01 2.28 -1.21
CA GLY A 56 -7.14 0.86 -0.88
C GLY A 56 -8.59 0.41 -0.66
N PRO A 57 -8.82 -0.59 0.21
CA PRO A 57 -10.14 -1.15 0.44
C PRO A 57 -11.17 -0.19 1.07
N TYR A 58 -10.72 0.92 1.68
CA TYR A 58 -11.61 1.84 2.42
C TYR A 58 -12.63 2.56 1.54
N THR A 59 -12.39 2.66 0.24
CA THR A 59 -13.34 3.24 -0.74
C THR A 59 -14.06 2.20 -1.58
N ASP A 60 -13.76 0.91 -1.39
CA ASP A 60 -14.43 -0.17 -2.11
C ASP A 60 -15.70 -0.60 -1.35
N PRO A 61 -16.91 -0.34 -1.87
CA PRO A 61 -18.15 -0.75 -1.21
C PRO A 61 -18.34 -2.27 -1.12
N ALA A 62 -17.56 -3.05 -1.88
CA ALA A 62 -17.58 -4.51 -1.80
C ALA A 62 -16.74 -5.07 -0.64
N VAL A 63 -15.94 -4.23 0.05
CA VAL A 63 -15.08 -4.65 1.16
C VAL A 63 -15.57 -4.03 2.46
N THR A 64 -15.83 -4.86 3.46
CA THR A 64 -16.07 -4.40 4.83
C THR A 64 -14.75 -4.37 5.58
N THR A 65 -14.29 -3.17 5.94
CA THR A 65 -13.04 -2.99 6.70
C THR A 65 -13.32 -3.01 8.21
N ASN A 66 -12.51 -3.76 8.96
CA ASN A 66 -12.52 -3.76 10.42
C ASN A 66 -11.11 -3.53 10.96
N ILE A 67 -10.87 -2.41 11.64
CA ILE A 67 -9.53 -2.05 12.10
C ILE A 67 -8.94 -3.01 13.12
N TYR A 68 -9.78 -3.79 13.81
CA TYR A 68 -9.35 -4.83 14.74
C TYR A 68 -8.94 -6.12 14.02
N GLU A 69 -9.39 -6.34 12.79
CA GLU A 69 -9.01 -7.49 11.96
C GLU A 69 -7.79 -7.19 11.10
N GLY A 70 -7.62 -5.92 10.71
CA GLY A 70 -6.63 -5.51 9.72
C GLY A 70 -7.15 -5.71 8.30
N LEU A 71 -6.35 -5.31 7.32
CA LEU A 71 -6.69 -5.46 5.91
C LEU A 71 -6.39 -6.88 5.38
N PRO A 72 -7.04 -7.29 4.28
CA PRO A 72 -6.69 -8.52 3.58
C PRO A 72 -5.21 -8.55 3.20
N ARG A 73 -4.54 -9.66 3.47
CA ARG A 73 -3.10 -9.86 3.28
C ARG A 73 -2.76 -10.28 1.85
N LEU A 74 -3.09 -9.42 0.88
CA LEU A 74 -3.09 -9.73 -0.55
C LEU A 74 -1.77 -10.34 -1.07
N ARG A 75 -0.62 -9.90 -0.55
CA ARG A 75 0.71 -10.36 -1.01
C ARG A 75 1.21 -11.61 -0.30
N GLU A 76 0.50 -12.14 0.71
CA GLU A 76 0.99 -13.26 1.51
C GLU A 76 1.31 -14.47 0.64
N ALA A 77 0.38 -14.86 -0.24
CA ALA A 77 0.58 -15.98 -1.17
C ALA A 77 1.79 -15.76 -2.10
N TRP A 78 2.00 -14.53 -2.59
CA TRP A 78 3.10 -14.17 -3.49
C TRP A 78 4.47 -14.26 -2.83
N VAL A 79 4.53 -14.02 -1.52
CA VAL A 79 5.76 -14.15 -0.73
C VAL A 79 6.01 -15.62 -0.39
N GLU A 80 4.96 -16.40 -0.13
CA GLU A 80 5.06 -17.83 0.19
C GLU A 80 5.49 -18.67 -1.02
N GLU A 81 4.90 -18.42 -2.20
CA GLU A 81 5.12 -19.21 -3.41
C GLU A 81 6.55 -19.15 -3.94
N ARG A 82 7.30 -18.07 -3.65
CA ARG A 82 8.72 -17.94 -4.04
C ARG A 82 9.62 -18.95 -3.35
N GLY A 83 9.19 -19.47 -2.20
CA GLY A 83 9.92 -20.52 -1.48
C GLY A 83 11.23 -20.08 -0.84
N ASP A 84 11.56 -18.80 -0.82
CA ASP A 84 12.82 -18.23 -0.31
C ASP A 84 12.70 -17.58 1.09
N THR A 85 11.50 -17.54 1.66
CA THR A 85 11.23 -17.06 3.03
C THR A 85 10.67 -18.15 3.95
N GLU A 86 11.05 -18.09 5.22
CA GLU A 86 10.55 -18.95 6.30
C GLU A 86 9.92 -18.12 7.42
N ARG A 87 8.96 -18.72 8.12
CA ARG A 87 8.39 -18.16 9.35
C ARG A 87 9.37 -18.32 10.50
N TYR A 88 9.44 -17.35 11.39
CA TYR A 88 10.25 -17.41 12.61
C TYR A 88 9.49 -16.81 13.80
N GLN A 89 9.99 -17.00 15.03
CA GLN A 89 9.27 -16.57 16.24
C GLN A 89 8.98 -15.06 16.30
N GLY A 90 9.77 -14.24 15.62
CA GLY A 90 9.70 -12.78 15.78
C GLY A 90 10.40 -12.30 17.06
N ARG A 91 10.56 -11.00 17.15
CA ARG A 91 11.04 -10.32 18.36
C ARG A 91 9.86 -10.08 19.29
N HIS A 92 10.03 -10.39 20.57
CA HIS A 92 9.07 -9.99 21.61
C HIS A 92 9.10 -8.48 21.85
N VAL A 93 7.93 -7.86 21.93
CA VAL A 93 7.78 -6.46 22.33
C VAL A 93 8.26 -6.32 23.78
N LYS A 94 9.08 -5.31 24.03
CA LYS A 94 9.65 -4.99 25.34
C LYS A 94 9.05 -3.70 25.88
N PRO A 95 9.09 -3.45 27.20
CA PRO A 95 8.56 -2.21 27.77
C PRO A 95 9.13 -0.93 27.13
N GLU A 96 10.42 -0.92 26.77
CA GLU A 96 11.05 0.24 26.12
C GLU A 96 10.49 0.56 24.72
N ASP A 97 9.88 -0.41 24.02
CA ASP A 97 9.28 -0.19 22.69
C ASP A 97 8.06 0.75 22.73
N ASN A 98 7.43 0.83 23.90
CA ASN A 98 6.30 1.71 24.18
C ASN A 98 6.66 2.78 25.22
N SER A 99 7.96 3.04 25.42
CA SER A 99 8.48 4.00 26.40
C SER A 99 7.96 3.76 27.82
N PHE A 100 7.91 2.48 28.22
CA PHE A 100 7.49 2.02 29.55
C PHE A 100 6.07 2.49 29.94
N ALA A 101 5.17 2.61 28.96
CA ALA A 101 3.75 2.85 29.24
C ALA A 101 3.11 1.65 29.95
N GLU A 102 2.26 1.91 30.93
CA GLU A 102 1.60 0.89 31.77
C GLU A 102 0.14 1.28 32.05
N GLY A 103 -0.68 0.29 32.41
CA GLY A 103 -2.09 0.46 32.77
C GLY A 103 -2.89 1.15 31.67
N ASP A 104 -3.78 2.07 32.05
CA ASP A 104 -4.66 2.80 31.11
C ASP A 104 -3.91 3.69 30.10
N ARG A 105 -2.60 3.89 30.28
CA ARG A 105 -1.76 4.66 29.35
C ARG A 105 -1.11 3.79 28.28
N LEU A 106 -1.12 2.47 28.44
CA LEU A 106 -0.60 1.53 27.45
C LEU A 106 -1.67 1.28 26.40
N VAL A 107 -1.34 1.55 25.15
CA VAL A 107 -2.19 1.18 24.02
C VAL A 107 -2.21 -0.33 23.89
N SER A 108 -3.39 -0.94 23.74
CA SER A 108 -3.52 -2.37 23.50
C SER A 108 -2.73 -2.80 22.27
N GLU A 109 -2.07 -3.95 22.36
CA GLU A 109 -1.44 -4.60 21.22
C GLU A 109 -2.50 -4.93 20.15
N PHE A 110 -2.09 -4.92 18.89
CA PHE A 110 -2.95 -5.35 17.80
C PHE A 110 -3.36 -6.82 18.01
N PRO A 111 -4.65 -7.15 17.97
CA PRO A 111 -5.12 -8.47 18.43
C PRO A 111 -4.73 -9.61 17.48
N ASN A 112 -4.56 -9.33 16.18
CA ASN A 112 -4.31 -10.35 15.16
C ASN A 112 -2.85 -10.33 14.69
N LEU A 113 -1.94 -10.72 15.57
CA LEU A 113 -0.53 -10.82 15.23
C LEU A 113 -0.26 -12.01 14.31
N HIS A 114 0.55 -11.77 13.27
CA HIS A 114 0.99 -12.80 12.36
C HIS A 114 2.44 -13.18 12.60
N GLN A 115 2.75 -14.46 12.43
CA GLN A 115 4.11 -14.94 12.56
C GLN A 115 4.99 -14.33 11.45
N PRO A 116 6.04 -13.57 11.78
CA PRO A 116 6.83 -12.88 10.78
C PRO A 116 7.68 -13.85 9.98
N ARG A 117 8.08 -13.41 8.80
CA ARG A 117 8.96 -14.12 7.88
C ARG A 117 10.34 -13.46 7.80
N ARG A 118 11.33 -14.28 7.44
CA ARG A 118 12.71 -13.90 7.13
C ARG A 118 13.22 -14.74 5.95
N SER A 119 14.36 -14.42 5.34
CA SER A 119 14.91 -15.27 4.28
C SER A 119 15.47 -16.59 4.84
N LYS A 120 15.36 -17.68 4.06
CA LYS A 120 15.76 -19.05 4.46
C LYS A 120 17.28 -19.27 4.51
N SER A 121 18.04 -18.52 3.72
CA SER A 121 19.43 -18.88 3.40
C SER A 121 20.39 -17.69 3.39
N GLY A 122 20.00 -16.56 4.01
CA GLY A 122 20.78 -15.31 3.91
C GLY A 122 20.77 -14.70 2.50
N GLU A 123 20.05 -15.32 1.56
CA GLU A 123 19.80 -14.75 0.25
C GLU A 123 18.96 -13.49 0.35
N ALA A 124 19.28 -12.53 -0.52
CA ALA A 124 18.51 -11.30 -0.64
C ALA A 124 17.15 -11.59 -1.28
N VAL A 125 16.09 -11.38 -0.51
CA VAL A 125 14.67 -11.51 -0.91
C VAL A 125 14.07 -10.17 -1.36
N THR A 126 14.91 -9.25 -1.82
CA THR A 126 14.51 -7.89 -2.20
C THR A 126 14.12 -7.83 -3.67
N GLN A 127 13.26 -6.87 -4.03
CA GLN A 127 12.88 -6.62 -5.42
C GLN A 127 14.10 -6.31 -6.31
N LEU A 128 15.13 -5.64 -5.76
CA LEU A 128 16.42 -5.44 -6.43
C LEU A 128 17.15 -6.76 -6.73
N ALA A 129 17.14 -7.70 -5.79
CA ALA A 129 17.78 -9.00 -5.97
C ALA A 129 17.06 -9.84 -7.03
N TYR A 130 15.72 -9.88 -7.01
CA TYR A 130 14.94 -10.55 -8.05
C TYR A 130 15.17 -9.93 -9.43
N ALA A 131 15.11 -8.60 -9.51
CA ALA A 131 15.32 -7.88 -10.76
C ALA A 131 16.68 -8.18 -11.40
N ARG A 132 17.76 -8.18 -10.60
CA ARG A 132 19.12 -8.51 -11.07
C ARG A 132 19.32 -9.98 -11.45
N ARG A 133 18.47 -10.89 -10.94
CA ARG A 133 18.40 -12.29 -11.38
C ARG A 133 17.55 -12.47 -12.65
N GLY A 134 16.99 -11.39 -13.20
CA GLY A 134 16.10 -11.44 -14.36
C GLY A 134 14.66 -11.86 -14.05
N ILE A 135 14.31 -11.98 -12.76
CA ILE A 135 13.00 -12.45 -12.30
C ILE A 135 12.01 -11.29 -12.26
N ILE A 136 10.84 -11.50 -12.85
CA ILE A 136 9.68 -10.61 -12.73
C ILE A 136 8.79 -11.17 -11.62
N THR A 137 8.52 -10.34 -10.61
CA THR A 137 7.70 -10.72 -9.46
C THR A 137 6.25 -10.28 -9.67
N PRO A 138 5.28 -10.85 -8.94
CA PRO A 138 3.89 -10.36 -8.95
C PRO A 138 3.79 -8.86 -8.64
N GLU A 139 4.66 -8.30 -7.79
CA GLU A 139 4.65 -6.85 -7.55
C GLU A 139 5.07 -6.04 -8.78
N MET A 140 6.06 -6.52 -9.55
CA MET A 140 6.49 -5.82 -10.78
C MET A 140 5.38 -5.78 -11.83
N GLU A 141 4.63 -6.88 -11.97
CA GLU A 141 3.45 -6.92 -12.85
C GLU A 141 2.33 -6.01 -12.34
N TYR A 142 2.02 -6.10 -11.04
CA TYR A 142 1.01 -5.25 -10.40
C TYR A 142 1.26 -3.77 -10.68
N ILE A 143 2.51 -3.33 -10.51
CA ILE A 143 2.95 -1.96 -10.80
C ILE A 143 2.81 -1.62 -12.28
N ALA A 144 3.19 -2.52 -13.18
CA ALA A 144 3.10 -2.24 -14.61
C ALA A 144 1.67 -1.91 -15.01
N ILE A 145 0.70 -2.70 -14.53
CA ILE A 145 -0.73 -2.44 -14.72
C ILE A 145 -1.13 -1.11 -14.07
N ARG A 146 -0.72 -0.87 -12.81
CA ARG A 146 -1.10 0.32 -12.02
C ARG A 146 -0.58 1.63 -12.65
N GLU A 147 0.58 1.57 -13.27
CA GLU A 147 1.23 2.71 -13.92
C GLU A 147 0.67 3.02 -15.31
N ASN A 148 0.01 2.05 -15.95
CA ASN A 148 -0.57 2.28 -17.27
C ASN A 148 -1.86 3.07 -17.21
N ILE A 149 -2.82 2.81 -16.30
CA ILE A 149 -4.09 3.57 -16.21
C ILE A 149 -4.71 3.78 -17.61
N ALA A 150 -4.61 4.99 -18.17
CA ALA A 150 -5.05 5.42 -19.51
C ALA A 150 -3.86 5.88 -20.40
N ARG A 151 -2.64 5.38 -20.15
CA ARG A 151 -1.41 5.75 -20.89
C ARG A 151 -1.48 5.38 -22.36
N GLU A 152 -2.15 4.28 -22.71
CA GLU A 152 -2.34 3.93 -24.13
C GLU A 152 -3.14 5.01 -24.86
N GLU A 153 -4.23 5.50 -24.25
CA GLU A 153 -5.05 6.60 -24.80
C GLU A 153 -4.32 7.95 -24.75
N ALA A 154 -3.55 8.21 -23.69
CA ALA A 154 -2.80 9.45 -23.52
C ALA A 154 -1.53 9.54 -24.39
N ALA A 155 -0.94 8.41 -24.79
CA ALA A 155 0.25 8.37 -25.65
C ALA A 155 -0.02 9.02 -27.03
N GLU A 156 -1.28 9.00 -27.49
CA GLU A 156 -1.70 9.68 -28.72
C GLU A 156 -1.93 11.19 -28.52
N ALA A 157 -2.26 11.62 -27.30
CA ALA A 157 -2.67 12.99 -26.98
C ALA A 157 -1.52 13.91 -26.49
N VAL A 158 -0.45 13.36 -25.92
CA VAL A 158 0.64 14.16 -25.31
C VAL A 158 1.78 14.39 -26.30
N SER A 159 1.68 15.47 -27.09
CA SER A 159 2.84 16.08 -27.73
C SER A 159 3.22 17.38 -27.01
N GLY A 160 4.43 17.47 -26.43
CA GLY A 160 4.99 18.75 -25.97
C GLY A 160 5.59 18.82 -24.56
N GLY A 161 5.68 17.71 -23.82
CA GLY A 161 6.38 17.68 -22.52
C GLY A 161 7.90 17.60 -22.65
N GLU A 162 8.64 18.23 -21.73
CA GLU A 162 10.10 18.08 -21.58
C GLU A 162 10.40 17.24 -20.33
N SER A 163 11.21 16.19 -20.50
CA SER A 163 11.52 15.23 -19.44
C SER A 163 12.98 15.34 -18.92
N PHE A 164 13.76 16.24 -19.50
CA PHE A 164 15.18 16.46 -19.25
C PHE A 164 16.02 15.17 -19.40
N GLY A 165 15.73 14.40 -20.46
CA GLY A 165 16.41 13.12 -20.75
C GLY A 165 15.94 11.93 -19.91
N ALA A 166 14.72 11.96 -19.38
CA ALA A 166 14.11 10.76 -18.80
C ALA A 166 13.78 9.73 -19.89
N SER A 167 13.54 8.48 -19.49
CA SER A 167 13.21 7.38 -20.40
C SER A 167 11.82 6.87 -20.08
N VAL A 168 10.83 7.77 -20.11
CA VAL A 168 9.42 7.44 -19.84
C VAL A 168 8.87 6.70 -21.06
N PRO A 169 8.47 5.42 -20.93
CA PRO A 169 7.92 4.68 -22.06
C PRO A 169 6.46 5.10 -22.30
N ALA A 170 5.97 4.91 -23.52
CA ALA A 170 4.55 5.09 -23.83
C ALA A 170 3.68 4.10 -23.05
N PHE A 171 4.18 2.88 -22.83
CA PHE A 171 3.54 1.82 -22.07
C PHE A 171 4.54 1.15 -21.13
N VAL A 172 4.16 0.93 -19.88
CA VAL A 172 4.99 0.26 -18.88
C VAL A 172 4.72 -1.23 -18.89
N THR A 173 5.75 -2.02 -19.17
CA THR A 173 5.71 -3.48 -19.07
C THR A 173 6.34 -3.97 -17.76
N PRO A 174 6.03 -5.20 -17.31
CA PRO A 174 6.71 -5.80 -16.16
C PRO A 174 8.23 -5.90 -16.36
N GLU A 175 8.70 -6.13 -17.58
CA GLU A 175 10.12 -6.13 -17.95
C GLU A 175 10.76 -4.74 -17.76
N PHE A 176 10.07 -3.66 -18.15
CA PHE A 176 10.55 -2.30 -17.94
C PHE A 176 10.68 -1.99 -16.45
N VAL A 177 9.68 -2.36 -15.66
CA VAL A 177 9.71 -2.23 -14.19
C VAL A 177 10.92 -2.96 -13.61
N ARG A 178 11.12 -4.23 -14.00
CA ARG A 178 12.29 -5.03 -13.60
C ARG A 178 13.60 -4.32 -13.96
N ASP A 179 13.74 -3.80 -15.17
CA ASP A 179 14.98 -3.19 -15.64
C ASP A 179 15.31 -1.89 -14.90
N GLU A 180 14.31 -1.05 -14.61
CA GLU A 180 14.47 0.14 -13.75
C GLU A 180 14.95 -0.21 -12.35
N ILE A 181 14.41 -1.28 -11.78
CA ILE A 181 14.80 -1.77 -10.46
C ILE A 181 16.22 -2.35 -10.51
N ALA A 182 16.54 -3.19 -11.49
CA ALA A 182 17.84 -3.84 -11.62
C ALA A 182 18.99 -2.83 -11.71
N ARG A 183 18.77 -1.72 -12.42
CA ARG A 183 19.71 -0.60 -12.56
C ARG A 183 19.67 0.43 -11.43
N GLY A 184 18.82 0.22 -10.41
CA GLY A 184 18.73 1.07 -9.22
C GLY A 184 18.12 2.44 -9.46
N ARG A 185 17.32 2.61 -10.53
CA ARG A 185 16.64 3.86 -10.88
C ARG A 185 15.20 3.92 -10.36
N ALA A 186 14.67 2.78 -9.93
CA ALA A 186 13.38 2.69 -9.25
C ALA A 186 13.40 1.66 -8.12
N ILE A 187 12.47 1.79 -7.19
CA ILE A 187 12.31 0.89 -6.04
C ILE A 187 10.84 0.54 -5.82
N ILE A 188 10.60 -0.64 -5.23
CA ILE A 188 9.30 -1.08 -4.73
C ILE A 188 9.45 -1.30 -3.21
N PRO A 189 8.90 -0.41 -2.36
CA PRO A 189 8.94 -0.57 -0.91
C PRO A 189 7.95 -1.66 -0.46
N ALA A 190 8.39 -2.91 -0.48
CA ALA A 190 7.51 -4.07 -0.37
C ALA A 190 8.03 -5.10 0.65
N ASN A 191 8.06 -4.71 1.93
CA ASN A 191 8.49 -5.59 3.02
C ASN A 191 7.67 -6.89 3.01
N ILE A 192 8.35 -8.04 3.20
CA ILE A 192 7.73 -9.37 3.24
C ILE A 192 6.77 -9.55 4.42
N ASN A 193 6.85 -8.69 5.44
CA ASN A 193 5.98 -8.67 6.62
C ASN A 193 4.90 -7.57 6.57
N HIS A 194 4.71 -6.94 5.40
CA HIS A 194 3.58 -6.06 5.11
C HIS A 194 2.80 -6.59 3.91
N PRO A 195 2.15 -7.76 4.06
CA PRO A 195 1.40 -8.38 2.96
C PRO A 195 0.07 -7.69 2.64
N GLU A 196 -0.39 -6.78 3.49
CA GLU A 196 -1.57 -5.94 3.26
C GLU A 196 -1.34 -4.89 2.16
N ALA A 197 -0.07 -4.55 1.89
CA ALA A 197 0.29 -3.50 0.95
C ALA A 197 -0.09 -3.82 -0.50
N GLU A 198 -0.72 -2.88 -1.18
CA GLU A 198 -0.91 -2.77 -2.62
C GLU A 198 0.37 -2.20 -3.26
N PRO A 199 1.13 -2.98 -4.04
CA PRO A 199 2.43 -2.53 -4.56
C PRO A 199 2.37 -1.22 -5.35
N MET A 200 3.41 -0.41 -5.16
CA MET A 200 3.65 0.83 -5.90
C MET A 200 5.15 1.01 -6.16
N ILE A 201 5.50 1.87 -7.12
CA ILE A 201 6.88 2.12 -7.53
C ILE A 201 7.26 3.58 -7.38
N ILE A 202 8.51 3.81 -6.97
CA ILE A 202 9.11 5.13 -6.92
C ILE A 202 10.29 5.15 -7.88
N GLY A 203 10.24 6.02 -8.89
CA GLY A 203 11.32 6.20 -9.86
C GLY A 203 11.01 7.29 -10.87
N ARG A 204 12.05 7.86 -11.49
CA ARG A 204 11.94 9.03 -12.38
C ARG A 204 11.05 8.79 -13.61
N ASN A 205 10.95 7.55 -14.09
CA ASN A 205 10.22 7.20 -15.31
C ASN A 205 8.78 6.74 -15.06
N PHE A 206 8.27 6.93 -13.84
CA PHE A 206 6.92 6.56 -13.41
C PHE A 206 6.15 7.82 -13.01
N LEU A 207 4.86 7.68 -12.68
CA LEU A 207 4.11 8.79 -12.10
C LEU A 207 4.83 9.31 -10.84
N VAL A 208 4.86 10.62 -10.66
CA VAL A 208 5.39 11.24 -9.43
C VAL A 208 4.54 10.76 -8.26
N LYS A 209 5.22 10.39 -7.17
CA LYS A 209 4.58 9.87 -5.94
C LYS A 209 4.71 10.88 -4.81
N ILE A 210 3.72 10.93 -3.93
CA ILE A 210 3.69 11.82 -2.77
C ILE A 210 3.61 11.03 -1.47
N ASN A 211 4.23 11.58 -0.42
CA ASN A 211 4.21 11.01 0.92
C ASN A 211 3.46 11.92 1.88
N ALA A 212 2.66 11.35 2.78
CA ALA A 212 2.14 12.06 3.93
C ALA A 212 2.81 11.60 5.23
N ASN A 213 3.03 12.55 6.14
CA ASN A 213 3.53 12.24 7.48
C ASN A 213 2.37 12.19 8.46
N ILE A 214 2.30 11.13 9.25
CA ILE A 214 1.39 10.99 10.38
C ILE A 214 2.21 10.77 11.65
N GLY A 215 1.53 10.57 12.78
CA GLY A 215 2.18 10.19 14.01
C GLY A 215 1.51 10.81 15.22
N ASN A 216 1.67 10.12 16.35
CA ASN A 216 1.20 10.62 17.62
C ASN A 216 2.12 11.72 18.16
N SER A 217 1.51 12.63 18.91
CA SER A 217 2.25 13.56 19.76
C SER A 217 2.07 13.15 21.21
N ALA A 218 3.00 13.56 22.08
CA ALA A 218 3.00 13.25 23.51
C ALA A 218 1.75 13.72 24.28
N ILE A 219 0.84 14.45 23.64
CA ILE A 219 -0.20 15.25 24.29
C ILE A 219 -1.60 14.65 24.06
N THR A 220 -1.90 14.10 22.88
CA THR A 220 -3.20 13.44 22.58
C THR A 220 -3.10 12.64 21.26
N SER A 221 -3.34 11.33 21.28
CA SER A 221 -4.05 10.63 20.20
C SER A 221 -4.45 9.20 20.58
N SER A 222 -5.60 8.74 20.09
CA SER A 222 -6.03 7.34 20.18
C SER A 222 -5.52 6.53 18.98
N VAL A 223 -5.54 5.19 19.08
CA VAL A 223 -5.21 4.31 17.95
C VAL A 223 -6.07 4.61 16.72
N ALA A 224 -7.36 4.79 16.93
CA ALA A 224 -8.30 5.01 15.84
C ALA A 224 -8.05 6.33 15.11
N GLU A 225 -7.64 7.38 15.83
CA GLU A 225 -7.25 8.65 15.20
C GLU A 225 -5.98 8.50 14.35
N GLU A 226 -4.99 7.75 14.81
CA GLU A 226 -3.77 7.51 14.01
C GLU A 226 -4.06 6.66 12.77
N VAL A 227 -4.92 5.65 12.89
CA VAL A 227 -5.39 4.87 11.74
C VAL A 227 -6.23 5.76 10.81
N ASP A 228 -7.12 6.61 11.32
CA ASP A 228 -7.92 7.50 10.49
C ASP A 228 -7.06 8.56 9.78
N LYS A 229 -6.01 9.09 10.41
CA LYS A 229 -5.02 9.96 9.72
C LYS A 229 -4.36 9.24 8.54
N MET A 230 -3.98 7.98 8.73
CA MET A 230 -3.44 7.14 7.64
C MET A 230 -4.48 6.97 6.53
N VAL A 231 -5.71 6.57 6.88
CA VAL A 231 -6.78 6.35 5.90
C VAL A 231 -7.15 7.63 5.16
N TRP A 232 -7.25 8.75 5.87
CA TRP A 232 -7.52 10.06 5.30
C TRP A 232 -6.43 10.49 4.32
N SER A 233 -5.17 10.24 4.66
CA SER A 233 -4.04 10.52 3.76
C SER A 233 -4.16 9.73 2.45
N ILE A 234 -4.28 8.41 2.54
CA ILE A 234 -4.32 7.55 1.35
C ILE A 234 -5.61 7.78 0.53
N ARG A 235 -6.71 8.19 1.19
CA ARG A 235 -7.96 8.57 0.53
C ARG A 235 -7.79 9.74 -0.44
N TRP A 236 -6.90 10.67 -0.11
CA TRP A 236 -6.68 11.90 -0.88
C TRP A 236 -5.41 11.87 -1.75
N GLY A 237 -4.83 10.69 -1.97
CA GLY A 237 -3.73 10.50 -2.92
C GLY A 237 -2.36 10.34 -2.29
N GLY A 238 -2.24 10.20 -0.96
CA GLY A 238 -0.97 9.84 -0.33
C GLY A 238 -0.51 8.45 -0.77
N ASP A 239 0.52 8.38 -1.61
CA ASP A 239 1.06 7.11 -2.13
C ASP A 239 1.81 6.32 -1.08
N THR A 240 2.47 7.01 -0.15
CA THR A 240 3.12 6.43 1.01
C THR A 240 2.79 7.24 2.26
N VAL A 241 2.82 6.56 3.41
CA VAL A 241 2.63 7.19 4.71
C VAL A 241 3.82 6.87 5.60
N MET A 242 4.36 7.90 6.26
CA MET A 242 5.43 7.74 7.23
C MET A 242 4.91 8.06 8.63
N ASP A 243 4.99 7.07 9.52
CA ASP A 243 4.74 7.24 10.94
C ASP A 243 5.96 7.89 11.62
N LEU A 244 5.81 9.15 11.99
CA LEU A 244 6.79 9.95 12.73
C LEU A 244 6.42 10.09 14.21
N SER A 245 5.64 9.17 14.76
CA SER A 245 5.25 9.11 16.17
C SER A 245 6.44 9.30 17.11
N THR A 246 6.22 10.06 18.16
CA THR A 246 7.22 10.30 19.22
C THR A 246 6.61 10.10 20.60
N GLY A 247 7.42 9.66 21.56
CA GLY A 247 6.97 9.46 22.93
C GLY A 247 6.53 8.03 23.24
N ARG A 248 5.31 7.85 23.78
CA ARG A 248 4.83 6.55 24.27
C ARG A 248 4.07 5.78 23.20
N ASN A 249 3.93 4.47 23.41
CA ASN A 249 3.11 3.58 22.59
C ASN A 249 3.47 3.49 21.09
N ILE A 250 4.69 3.89 20.71
CA ILE A 250 5.14 3.96 19.31
C ILE A 250 5.00 2.59 18.64
N HIS A 251 5.46 1.52 19.29
CA HIS A 251 5.41 0.19 18.70
C HIS A 251 3.98 -0.29 18.48
N ASN A 252 3.13 -0.20 19.51
CA ASN A 252 1.77 -0.72 19.41
C ASN A 252 0.95 0.07 18.39
N ILE A 253 1.00 1.40 18.41
CA ILE A 253 0.28 2.25 17.45
C ILE A 253 0.72 1.95 16.01
N ARG A 254 2.04 1.81 15.79
CA ARG A 254 2.54 1.49 14.45
C ARG A 254 2.08 0.13 13.95
N GLU A 255 1.93 -0.85 14.82
CA GLU A 255 1.37 -2.15 14.43
C GLU A 255 -0.07 -2.01 13.94
N TRP A 256 -0.91 -1.22 14.63
CA TRP A 256 -2.26 -0.88 14.15
C TRP A 256 -2.24 -0.19 12.78
N ILE A 257 -1.33 0.76 12.58
CA ILE A 257 -1.18 1.48 11.30
C ILE A 257 -0.80 0.51 10.18
N ILE A 258 0.26 -0.31 10.37
CA ILE A 258 0.77 -1.21 9.31
C ILE A 258 -0.29 -2.25 8.92
N ARG A 259 -0.97 -2.87 9.90
CA ARG A 259 -2.00 -3.87 9.64
C ARG A 259 -3.23 -3.30 8.94
N ASN A 260 -3.40 -1.98 8.98
CA ASN A 260 -4.47 -1.25 8.32
C ASN A 260 -4.00 -0.44 7.09
N SER A 261 -2.72 -0.46 6.74
CA SER A 261 -2.21 0.26 5.58
C SER A 261 -2.20 -0.66 4.36
N PRO A 262 -2.91 -0.30 3.27
CA PRO A 262 -2.67 -0.88 1.95
C PRO A 262 -1.38 -0.30 1.36
#